data_AF-A0A9E0N8I3-F1
#
_entry.id   AF-A0A9E0N8I3-F1
#
_cell.length_a   1.000
_cell.length_b   1.000
_cell.length_c   1.000
_cell.angle_alpha   90.00
_cell.angle_beta   90.00
_cell.angle_gamma   90.00
#
_symmetry.space_group_name_H-M   'P 1'
#
loop_
_entity.id
_entity.type
_entity.pdbx_description
1 polymer ?
#
loop_
_entity_poly.entity_id
_entity_poly.type
_entity_poly.pdbx_seq_one_letter_code
_entity_poly.pdbx_strand_id
1 'polypeptide(L)'
;METLTLVREREGRTEVWEITWAGLAVEIASGTVGRPLSTKVKNFGSPREVEAWLRSELDRQLKAGFKIADKPIAPAAGEDDEDDDDDDAPAPARGKAAVSAGPAVAKRKATPRPAAAAMSSSDGPLRVLVASPGKPSALGSRVGGMPLAPSSMDWPDCACCDKPMRFVGQLRLREVGADRDGLLTLWHCTSTGDKACPSGDPTSGAARAIVLDEEDLVPMLAPPSSAEITLLRTQTITAEALAGRISDPARAYADTLEARREVVGLVGAQLWVGAATTATCKPCKAPMKPLLQLEAHAGGGLGLGGGGRGYAQLCSACGAAAWFVQRVK
;
A
#
# COMPACT_ATOMS: atom_id res chain seq x y z
N MET A 1 0.41 -12.62 4.53
CA MET A 1 1.05 -13.08 3.28
C MET A 1 1.93 -14.21 3.72
N GLU A 2 1.69 -15.35 3.14
CA GLU A 2 2.42 -16.55 3.49
C GLU A 2 3.40 -16.81 2.36
N THR A 3 4.61 -17.20 2.74
CA THR A 3 5.67 -17.56 1.80
C THR A 3 6.14 -18.96 2.16
N LEU A 4 6.22 -19.80 1.15
CA LEU A 4 6.76 -21.15 1.25
C LEU A 4 7.97 -21.24 0.32
N THR A 5 9.14 -21.43 0.91
CA THR A 5 10.38 -21.64 0.16
C THR A 5 10.68 -23.13 0.11
N LEU A 6 10.89 -23.64 -1.09
CA LEU A 6 11.39 -24.98 -1.31
C LEU A 6 12.75 -24.94 -2.01
N VAL A 7 13.59 -25.91 -1.68
CA VAL A 7 14.94 -26.06 -2.22
C VAL A 7 15.21 -27.46 -2.72
N ARG A 8 16.00 -27.57 -3.79
CA ARG A 8 16.47 -28.84 -4.32
C ARG A 8 17.93 -28.72 -4.72
N GLU A 9 18.76 -29.66 -4.28
CA GLU A 9 20.14 -29.78 -4.74
C GLU A 9 20.20 -30.64 -6.00
N ARG A 10 20.80 -30.13 -7.07
CA ARG A 10 21.00 -30.86 -8.33
C ARG A 10 22.35 -30.48 -8.95
N GLU A 11 23.21 -31.47 -9.18
CA GLU A 11 24.50 -31.30 -9.87
C GLU A 11 25.38 -30.18 -9.27
N GLY A 12 25.38 -30.06 -7.93
CA GLY A 12 26.14 -29.04 -7.22
C GLY A 12 25.53 -27.63 -7.28
N ARG A 13 24.27 -27.50 -7.71
CA ARG A 13 23.51 -26.25 -7.72
C ARG A 13 22.28 -26.37 -6.83
N THR A 14 22.02 -25.33 -6.04
CA THR A 14 20.77 -25.20 -5.27
C THR A 14 19.72 -24.51 -6.16
N GLU A 15 18.67 -25.24 -6.50
CA GLU A 15 17.47 -24.68 -7.11
C GLU A 15 16.51 -24.22 -6.01
N VAL A 16 15.93 -23.04 -6.19
CA VAL A 16 14.94 -22.45 -5.29
C VAL A 16 13.60 -22.33 -5.98
N TRP A 17 12.55 -22.60 -5.23
CA TRP A 17 11.16 -22.42 -5.62
C TRP A 17 10.42 -21.73 -4.49
N GLU A 18 10.12 -20.46 -4.64
CA GLU A 18 9.41 -19.65 -3.67
C GLU A 18 7.97 -19.43 -4.12
N ILE A 19 7.02 -19.74 -3.25
CA ILE A 19 5.59 -19.50 -3.48
C ILE A 19 5.14 -18.50 -2.44
N THR A 20 4.68 -17.33 -2.90
CA THR A 20 4.19 -16.25 -2.04
C THR A 20 2.74 -15.97 -2.39
N TRP A 21 1.84 -15.95 -1.41
CA TRP A 21 0.42 -15.70 -1.68
C TRP A 21 -0.22 -14.70 -0.71
N ALA A 22 -1.14 -13.92 -1.26
CA ALA A 22 -2.01 -13.01 -0.52
C ALA A 22 -3.38 -12.90 -1.19
N GLY A 23 -4.42 -13.25 -0.43
CA GLY A 23 -5.79 -13.26 -0.95
C GLY A 23 -5.93 -14.26 -2.09
N LEU A 24 -6.25 -13.75 -3.29
CA LEU A 24 -6.50 -14.54 -4.51
C LEU A 24 -5.32 -14.58 -5.48
N ALA A 25 -4.19 -13.95 -5.13
CA ALA A 25 -3.01 -13.92 -5.96
C ALA A 25 -1.91 -14.79 -5.37
N VAL A 26 -1.29 -15.59 -6.22
CA VAL A 26 -0.12 -16.40 -5.92
C VAL A 26 0.99 -16.02 -6.88
N GLU A 27 2.14 -15.66 -6.32
CA GLU A 27 3.38 -15.40 -7.03
C GLU A 27 4.33 -16.58 -6.82
N ILE A 28 4.99 -17.00 -7.88
CA ILE A 28 5.96 -18.07 -7.87
C ILE A 28 7.26 -17.50 -8.42
N ALA A 29 8.33 -17.55 -7.62
CA ALA A 29 9.68 -17.26 -8.09
C ALA A 29 10.47 -18.57 -8.13
N SER A 30 11.14 -18.86 -9.23
CA SER A 30 11.90 -20.10 -9.38
C SER A 30 13.19 -19.89 -10.16
N GLY A 31 14.25 -20.62 -9.78
CA GLY A 31 15.55 -20.49 -10.43
C GLY A 31 16.66 -21.16 -9.64
N THR A 32 17.90 -20.82 -9.97
CA THR A 32 19.09 -21.27 -9.24
C THR A 32 19.54 -20.18 -8.28
N VAL A 33 19.88 -20.54 -7.04
CA VAL A 33 20.47 -19.61 -6.06
C VAL A 33 21.70 -18.93 -6.67
N GLY A 34 21.80 -17.61 -6.52
CA GLY A 34 22.86 -16.82 -7.16
C GLY A 34 22.53 -16.31 -8.57
N ARG A 35 21.34 -16.62 -9.12
CA ARG A 35 20.89 -16.10 -10.42
C ARG A 35 19.54 -15.40 -10.31
N PRO A 36 19.19 -14.49 -11.24
CA PRO A 36 17.85 -13.94 -11.33
C PRO A 36 16.78 -15.04 -11.41
N LEU A 37 15.74 -14.91 -10.58
CA LEU A 37 14.63 -15.87 -10.54
C LEU A 37 13.59 -15.53 -11.61
N SER A 38 13.03 -16.54 -12.26
CA SER A 38 11.86 -16.38 -13.11
C SER A 38 10.61 -16.29 -12.25
N THR A 39 9.85 -15.19 -12.41
CA THR A 39 8.62 -14.94 -11.66
C THR A 39 7.37 -15.18 -12.50
N LYS A 40 6.37 -15.83 -11.93
CA LYS A 40 5.03 -16.01 -12.52
C LYS A 40 3.96 -15.66 -11.50
N VAL A 41 2.94 -14.93 -11.92
CA VAL A 41 1.79 -14.59 -11.08
C VAL A 41 0.55 -15.30 -11.59
N LYS A 42 -0.22 -15.87 -10.66
CA LYS A 42 -1.49 -16.54 -10.93
C LYS A 42 -2.58 -15.99 -10.02
N ASN A 43 -3.73 -15.67 -10.63
CA ASN A 43 -4.91 -15.20 -9.90
C ASN A 43 -5.99 -16.29 -9.89
N PHE A 44 -6.76 -16.34 -8.81
CA PHE A 44 -7.81 -17.34 -8.58
C PHE A 44 -9.16 -16.66 -8.34
N GLY A 45 -10.25 -17.42 -8.54
CA GLY A 45 -11.61 -16.92 -8.33
C GLY A 45 -12.06 -16.96 -6.88
N SER A 46 -11.42 -17.78 -6.04
CA SER A 46 -11.78 -17.92 -4.63
C SER A 46 -10.61 -18.36 -3.74
N PRO A 47 -10.65 -18.12 -2.42
CA PRO A 47 -9.61 -18.59 -1.49
C PRO A 47 -9.48 -20.12 -1.48
N ARG A 48 -10.59 -20.84 -1.68
CA ARG A 48 -10.60 -22.31 -1.76
C ARG A 48 -9.83 -22.82 -2.98
N GLU A 49 -9.90 -22.11 -4.10
CA GLU A 49 -9.09 -22.44 -5.28
C GLU A 49 -7.61 -22.19 -5.05
N VAL A 50 -7.25 -21.10 -4.33
CA VAL A 50 -5.86 -20.84 -3.93
C VAL A 50 -5.34 -22.00 -3.07
N GLU A 51 -6.08 -22.39 -2.03
CA GLU A 51 -5.67 -23.47 -1.13
C GLU A 51 -5.54 -24.82 -1.87
N ALA A 52 -6.52 -25.17 -2.71
CA ALA A 52 -6.47 -26.39 -3.50
C ALA A 52 -5.29 -26.39 -4.48
N TRP A 53 -5.01 -25.25 -5.10
CA TRP A 53 -3.86 -25.09 -5.99
C TRP A 53 -2.54 -25.16 -5.23
N LEU A 54 -2.40 -24.49 -4.07
CA LEU A 54 -1.21 -24.51 -3.24
C LEU A 54 -0.87 -25.93 -2.78
N ARG A 55 -1.86 -26.71 -2.33
CA ARG A 55 -1.65 -28.12 -1.95
C ARG A 55 -1.17 -28.97 -3.12
N SER A 56 -1.78 -28.80 -4.30
CA SER A 56 -1.40 -29.52 -5.52
C SER A 56 0.00 -29.14 -6.00
N GLU A 57 0.32 -27.85 -5.96
CA GLU A 57 1.63 -27.33 -6.34
C GLU A 57 2.72 -27.83 -5.37
N LEU A 58 2.45 -27.79 -4.07
CA LEU A 58 3.36 -28.29 -3.04
C LEU A 58 3.64 -29.79 -3.23
N ASP A 59 2.61 -30.61 -3.39
CA ASP A 59 2.77 -32.05 -3.64
C ASP A 59 3.59 -32.31 -4.92
N ARG A 60 3.34 -31.52 -5.98
CA ARG A 60 4.12 -31.61 -7.23
C ARG A 60 5.60 -31.29 -7.01
N GLN A 61 5.93 -30.22 -6.29
CA GLN A 61 7.33 -29.85 -6.05
C GLN A 61 8.04 -30.84 -5.11
N LEU A 62 7.37 -31.33 -4.07
CA LEU A 62 7.92 -32.37 -3.20
C LEU A 62 8.21 -33.65 -3.97
N LYS A 63 7.32 -34.09 -4.87
CA LYS A 63 7.56 -35.23 -5.78
C LYS A 63 8.71 -34.98 -6.76
N ALA A 64 8.93 -33.73 -7.16
CA ALA A 64 10.09 -33.36 -7.95
C ALA A 64 11.41 -33.36 -7.14
N GLY A 65 11.37 -33.63 -5.82
CA GLY A 65 12.54 -33.73 -4.97
C GLY A 65 12.94 -32.41 -4.29
N PHE A 66 12.08 -31.39 -4.35
CA PHE A 66 12.23 -30.22 -3.51
C PHE A 66 11.92 -30.55 -2.05
N LYS A 67 12.56 -29.84 -1.14
CA LYS A 67 12.35 -29.92 0.31
C LYS A 67 11.95 -28.55 0.82
N ILE A 68 11.10 -28.49 1.84
CA ILE A 68 10.73 -27.23 2.49
C ILE A 68 11.97 -26.70 3.23
N ALA A 69 12.31 -25.44 3.00
CA ALA A 69 13.42 -24.79 3.69
C ALA A 69 12.96 -24.25 5.05
N ASP A 70 13.73 -24.52 6.10
CA ASP A 70 13.43 -24.05 7.46
C ASP A 70 13.68 -22.54 7.64
N LYS A 71 14.43 -21.92 6.71
CA LYS A 71 14.74 -20.48 6.71
C LYS A 71 14.60 -19.89 5.30
N PRO A 72 14.10 -18.64 5.18
CA PRO A 72 14.11 -17.93 3.91
C PRO A 72 15.55 -17.80 3.38
N ILE A 73 15.76 -18.14 2.11
CA ILE A 73 17.04 -17.94 1.43
C ILE A 73 16.97 -16.58 0.75
N ALA A 74 17.89 -15.67 1.10
CA ALA A 74 17.93 -14.35 0.50
C ALA A 74 18.18 -14.49 -1.02
N PRO A 75 17.38 -13.82 -1.88
CA PRO A 75 17.71 -13.75 -3.29
C PRO A 75 19.05 -13.02 -3.46
N ALA A 76 19.88 -13.49 -4.39
CA ALA A 76 21.10 -12.78 -4.74
C ALA A 76 20.74 -11.38 -5.26
N ALA A 77 21.44 -10.36 -4.77
CA ALA A 77 21.38 -9.03 -5.35
C ALA A 77 21.81 -9.16 -6.82
N GLY A 78 20.90 -8.87 -7.75
CA GLY A 78 21.25 -8.81 -9.16
C GLY A 78 22.25 -7.68 -9.33
N GLU A 79 23.45 -8.01 -9.78
CA GLU A 79 24.32 -7.04 -10.44
C GLU A 79 23.71 -6.86 -11.84
N ASP A 80 23.31 -5.64 -12.14
CA ASP A 80 22.73 -5.26 -13.43
C ASP A 80 23.85 -5.30 -14.48
N ASP A 81 23.90 -6.36 -15.27
CA ASP A 81 24.72 -6.44 -16.49
C ASP A 81 24.07 -5.55 -17.56
N GLU A 82 24.55 -4.30 -17.65
CA GLU A 82 24.39 -3.44 -18.82
C GLU A 82 25.38 -3.90 -19.88
N ASP A 83 24.91 -4.62 -20.91
CA ASP A 83 25.65 -4.81 -22.16
C ASP A 83 24.80 -4.37 -23.35
N ASP A 84 25.44 -3.50 -24.13
CA ASP A 84 25.03 -2.84 -25.36
C ASP A 84 24.94 -3.78 -26.58
N ASP A 85 24.29 -3.23 -27.61
CA ASP A 85 24.52 -3.39 -29.06
C ASP A 85 23.58 -4.21 -29.97
N ASP A 86 23.43 -3.58 -31.14
CA ASP A 86 23.04 -4.04 -32.48
C ASP A 86 21.59 -3.85 -32.98
N ASP A 87 21.42 -2.69 -33.64
CA ASP A 87 20.94 -2.49 -35.01
C ASP A 87 20.22 -3.67 -35.71
N ASP A 88 18.93 -3.50 -35.99
CA ASP A 88 18.38 -3.96 -37.28
C ASP A 88 17.12 -3.19 -37.68
N ALA A 89 17.22 -2.49 -38.81
CA ALA A 89 16.13 -1.78 -39.46
C ALA A 89 15.42 -2.68 -40.49
N PRO A 90 14.09 -2.58 -40.62
CA PRO A 90 13.46 -2.88 -41.90
C PRO A 90 12.66 -1.72 -42.49
N ALA A 91 12.77 -1.62 -43.80
CA ALA A 91 12.17 -0.67 -44.73
C ALA A 91 10.63 -0.75 -44.84
N PRO A 92 9.95 0.24 -45.47
CA PRO A 92 8.52 0.48 -45.28
C PRO A 92 7.63 -0.28 -46.27
N ALA A 93 6.59 -0.93 -45.76
CA ALA A 93 5.50 -1.48 -46.57
C ALA A 93 4.37 -0.45 -46.75
N ARG A 94 4.12 -0.09 -48.01
CA ARG A 94 2.93 0.64 -48.46
C ARG A 94 1.69 -0.25 -48.34
N GLY A 95 0.67 0.22 -47.64
CA GLY A 95 -0.66 -0.39 -47.63
C GLY A 95 -1.75 0.68 -47.48
N LYS A 96 -2.49 0.95 -48.55
CA LYS A 96 -3.71 1.75 -48.54
C LYS A 96 -4.81 0.95 -47.86
N ALA A 97 -5.45 1.48 -46.83
CA ALA A 97 -6.74 0.98 -46.33
C ALA A 97 -7.64 2.15 -45.92
N ALA A 98 -8.90 2.00 -46.29
CA ALA A 98 -9.93 3.01 -46.33
C ALA A 98 -10.36 3.51 -44.94
N VAL A 99 -10.75 4.79 -44.91
CA VAL A 99 -11.32 5.51 -43.78
C VAL A 99 -12.74 4.98 -43.53
N SER A 100 -12.93 4.29 -42.40
CA SER A 100 -14.24 3.96 -41.85
C SER A 100 -14.47 4.84 -40.62
N ALA A 101 -15.50 5.68 -40.67
CA ALA A 101 -15.92 6.55 -39.58
C ALA A 101 -16.33 5.71 -38.34
N GLY A 102 -15.60 5.87 -37.24
CA GLY A 102 -15.96 5.34 -35.93
C GLY A 102 -17.07 6.18 -35.27
N PRO A 103 -17.88 5.57 -34.38
CA PRO A 103 -19.01 6.24 -33.75
C PRO A 103 -18.57 7.30 -32.76
N ALA A 104 -19.41 8.33 -32.63
CA ALA A 104 -19.22 9.51 -31.80
C ALA A 104 -18.79 9.17 -30.36
N VAL A 105 -17.69 9.80 -29.95
CA VAL A 105 -17.25 9.89 -28.55
C VAL A 105 -18.41 10.49 -27.74
N ALA A 106 -19.04 9.66 -26.91
CA ALA A 106 -20.02 10.11 -25.95
C ALA A 106 -19.34 11.10 -25.00
N LYS A 107 -19.81 12.35 -25.04
CA LYS A 107 -19.43 13.41 -24.10
C LYS A 107 -19.62 12.87 -22.68
N ARG A 108 -18.52 12.59 -21.97
CA ARG A 108 -18.56 12.32 -20.54
C ARG A 108 -19.18 13.54 -19.88
N LYS A 109 -20.34 13.36 -19.23
CA LYS A 109 -20.96 14.40 -18.39
C LYS A 109 -19.93 14.79 -17.35
N ALA A 110 -19.60 16.09 -17.30
CA ALA A 110 -18.82 16.68 -16.22
C ALA A 110 -19.47 16.27 -14.89
N THR A 111 -18.69 15.61 -14.05
CA THR A 111 -19.07 15.32 -12.66
C THR A 111 -19.36 16.64 -11.96
N PRO A 112 -20.40 16.69 -11.11
CA PRO A 112 -20.76 17.91 -10.40
C PRO A 112 -19.59 18.39 -9.53
N ARG A 113 -19.37 19.70 -9.58
CA ARG A 113 -18.34 20.45 -8.85
C ARG A 113 -18.42 20.09 -7.36
N PRO A 114 -17.36 19.54 -6.72
CA PRO A 114 -17.37 19.43 -5.27
C PRO A 114 -17.47 20.84 -4.69
N ALA A 115 -18.38 21.03 -3.73
CA ALA A 115 -18.38 22.23 -2.89
C ALA A 115 -16.95 22.42 -2.34
N ALA A 116 -16.48 23.67 -2.24
CA ALA A 116 -15.11 23.97 -1.84
C ALA A 116 -14.75 23.18 -0.58
N ALA A 117 -13.92 22.16 -0.74
CA ALA A 117 -13.44 21.35 0.38
C ALA A 117 -12.71 22.30 1.32
N ALA A 118 -13.01 22.23 2.63
CA ALA A 118 -12.17 22.91 3.59
C ALA A 118 -10.74 22.35 3.45
N MET A 119 -9.73 23.22 3.56
CA MET A 119 -8.34 22.82 3.47
C MET A 119 -7.60 23.22 4.73
N SER A 120 -6.80 22.30 5.25
CA SER A 120 -5.88 22.57 6.36
C SER A 120 -4.45 22.38 5.85
N SER A 121 -3.58 23.36 6.05
CA SER A 121 -2.17 23.33 5.62
C SER A 121 -1.25 23.08 6.79
N SER A 122 -0.13 22.39 6.54
CA SER A 122 1.06 22.50 7.37
C SER A 122 1.98 23.59 6.80
N ASP A 123 3.05 23.91 7.53
CA ASP A 123 4.01 24.96 7.17
C ASP A 123 4.98 24.53 6.03
N GLY A 124 4.80 23.33 5.45
CA GLY A 124 5.70 22.72 4.47
C GLY A 124 5.20 22.76 3.01
N PRO A 125 6.06 22.41 2.04
CA PRO A 125 5.67 22.35 0.63
C PRO A 125 4.65 21.23 0.38
N LEU A 126 3.72 21.49 -0.53
CA LEU A 126 2.71 20.52 -0.94
C LEU A 126 3.35 19.41 -1.79
N ARG A 127 3.08 18.16 -1.42
CA ARG A 127 3.59 16.97 -2.14
C ARG A 127 2.46 15.98 -2.38
N VAL A 128 2.47 15.30 -3.52
CA VAL A 128 1.59 14.14 -3.75
C VAL A 128 2.28 12.86 -3.31
N LEU A 129 1.49 11.91 -2.84
CA LEU A 129 1.95 10.53 -2.62
C LEU A 129 1.70 9.73 -3.89
N VAL A 130 2.76 9.14 -4.44
CA VAL A 130 2.72 8.35 -5.67
C VAL A 130 3.00 6.90 -5.34
N ALA A 131 2.12 6.02 -5.80
CA ALA A 131 2.19 4.60 -5.58
C ALA A 131 2.80 3.87 -6.79
N SER A 132 3.76 2.99 -6.52
CA SER A 132 4.27 2.02 -7.46
C SER A 132 4.06 0.59 -6.92
N PRO A 133 4.05 -0.44 -7.78
CA PRO A 133 4.04 -1.82 -7.31
C PRO A 133 5.18 -2.06 -6.31
N GLY A 134 4.86 -2.62 -5.14
CA GLY A 134 5.83 -2.84 -4.08
C GLY A 134 5.89 -4.29 -3.63
N LYS A 135 7.06 -4.71 -3.15
CA LYS A 135 7.20 -5.99 -2.44
C LYS A 135 6.55 -5.87 -1.04
N PRO A 136 5.81 -6.88 -0.59
CA PRO A 136 5.14 -6.91 0.73
C PRO A 136 6.03 -6.70 1.95
N SER A 137 7.31 -7.04 1.82
CA SER A 137 8.37 -6.85 2.82
C SER A 137 9.23 -5.60 2.59
N ALA A 138 8.86 -4.72 1.65
CA ALA A 138 9.66 -3.53 1.33
C ALA A 138 9.85 -2.64 2.56
N LEU A 139 11.10 -2.35 2.95
CA LEU A 139 11.45 -1.66 4.19
C LEU A 139 11.14 -0.15 4.22
N GLY A 140 10.48 0.38 3.19
CA GLY A 140 10.17 1.80 3.02
C GLY A 140 8.71 2.16 3.28
N SER A 141 8.35 3.39 2.93
CA SER A 141 6.95 3.84 2.92
C SER A 141 6.12 3.02 1.94
N ARG A 142 4.98 2.50 2.40
CA ARG A 142 4.07 1.67 1.61
C ARG A 142 2.64 1.69 2.12
N VAL A 143 1.70 1.42 1.23
CA VAL A 143 0.34 1.01 1.56
C VAL A 143 0.26 -0.52 1.48
N GLY A 144 -0.44 -1.13 2.42
CA GLY A 144 -0.66 -2.57 2.46
C GLY A 144 0.59 -3.39 2.76
N GLY A 145 0.51 -4.69 2.51
CA GLY A 145 1.53 -5.65 2.92
C GLY A 145 1.50 -5.97 4.42
N MET A 146 2.64 -6.43 4.94
CA MET A 146 2.81 -6.81 6.34
C MET A 146 3.44 -5.63 7.10
N PRO A 147 2.95 -5.22 8.28
CA PRO A 147 3.56 -4.12 9.02
C PRO A 147 4.99 -4.47 9.43
N LEU A 148 5.85 -3.46 9.50
CA LEU A 148 7.09 -3.54 10.28
C LEU A 148 6.83 -3.01 11.68
N ALA A 149 7.30 -3.73 12.68
CA ALA A 149 7.19 -3.34 14.09
C ALA A 149 8.34 -3.95 14.91
N PRO A 150 8.64 -3.41 16.10
CA PRO A 150 9.47 -4.11 17.07
C PRO A 150 8.87 -5.49 17.38
N SER A 151 9.73 -6.50 17.61
CA SER A 151 9.29 -7.88 17.88
C SER A 151 8.40 -8.03 19.11
N SER A 152 8.42 -7.06 20.02
CA SER A 152 7.60 -7.00 21.23
C SER A 152 6.25 -6.32 21.06
N MET A 153 5.94 -5.79 19.86
CA MET A 153 4.70 -5.07 19.64
C MET A 153 3.54 -6.03 19.35
N ASP A 154 2.47 -5.92 20.13
CA ASP A 154 1.23 -6.65 19.89
C ASP A 154 0.43 -6.07 18.73
N TRP A 155 -0.34 -6.93 18.06
CA TRP A 155 -1.20 -6.52 16.95
C TRP A 155 -2.27 -5.56 17.47
N PRO A 156 -2.45 -4.37 16.89
CA PRO A 156 -3.40 -3.42 17.44
C PRO A 156 -4.84 -3.93 17.35
N ASP A 157 -5.52 -3.95 18.49
CA ASP A 157 -6.96 -4.18 18.56
C ASP A 157 -7.76 -2.87 18.50
N CYS A 158 -8.95 -2.97 17.93
CA CYS A 158 -9.92 -1.88 17.88
C CYS A 158 -10.51 -1.65 19.28
N ALA A 159 -10.35 -0.45 19.83
CA ALA A 159 -10.86 -0.12 21.18
C ALA A 159 -12.40 -0.15 21.30
N CYS A 160 -13.13 -0.25 20.19
CA CYS A 160 -14.58 -0.31 20.19
C CYS A 160 -15.15 -1.74 20.23
N CYS A 161 -14.42 -2.71 19.69
CA CYS A 161 -14.96 -4.07 19.52
C CYS A 161 -13.94 -5.19 19.79
N ASP A 162 -12.74 -4.83 20.27
CA ASP A 162 -11.66 -5.73 20.68
C ASP A 162 -11.22 -6.72 19.59
N LYS A 163 -11.51 -6.38 18.32
CA LYS A 163 -11.07 -7.14 17.17
C LYS A 163 -9.75 -6.60 16.64
N PRO A 164 -8.85 -7.48 16.16
CA PRO A 164 -7.65 -7.07 15.45
C PRO A 164 -7.93 -6.09 14.31
N MET A 165 -7.18 -4.98 14.26
CA MET A 165 -7.31 -3.96 13.22
C MET A 165 -6.61 -4.41 11.93
N ARG A 166 -7.09 -3.94 10.77
CA ARG A 166 -6.35 -4.12 9.51
C ARG A 166 -5.22 -3.10 9.43
N PHE A 167 -4.05 -3.55 9.00
CA PHE A 167 -2.95 -2.68 8.62
C PHE A 167 -3.26 -1.97 7.30
N VAL A 168 -3.19 -0.63 7.32
CA VAL A 168 -3.42 0.23 6.15
C VAL A 168 -2.11 0.48 5.41
N GLY A 169 -1.07 0.83 6.14
CA GLY A 169 0.22 1.19 5.55
C GLY A 169 1.18 1.75 6.59
N GLN A 170 2.41 1.99 6.15
CA GLN A 170 3.42 2.66 6.95
C GLN A 170 4.17 3.69 6.12
N LEU A 171 4.55 4.81 6.74
CA LEU A 171 5.28 5.88 6.07
C LEU A 171 6.39 6.39 6.99
N ARG A 172 7.58 6.62 6.44
CA ARG A 172 8.66 7.27 7.19
C ARG A 172 8.32 8.74 7.39
N LEU A 173 8.43 9.21 8.62
CA LEU A 173 8.00 10.55 9.02
C LEU A 173 8.74 11.65 8.24
N ARG A 174 10.05 11.48 8.00
CA ARG A 174 10.83 12.41 7.16
C ARG A 174 10.34 12.47 5.71
N GLU A 175 9.93 11.34 5.14
CA GLU A 175 9.45 11.30 3.75
C GLU A 175 8.14 12.08 3.58
N VAL A 176 7.30 12.08 4.62
CA VAL A 176 6.04 12.86 4.67
C VAL A 176 6.19 14.23 5.34
N GLY A 177 7.42 14.75 5.44
CA GLY A 177 7.68 16.14 5.82
C GLY A 177 7.50 16.45 7.31
N ALA A 178 7.53 15.45 8.19
CA ALA A 178 7.63 15.70 9.62
C ALA A 178 9.08 16.05 10.00
N ASP A 179 9.23 16.96 10.96
CA ASP A 179 10.51 17.36 11.53
C ASP A 179 10.99 16.37 12.62
N ARG A 180 10.96 15.08 12.30
CA ARG A 180 11.44 13.99 13.16
C ARG A 180 11.60 12.69 12.39
N ASP A 181 12.43 11.81 12.93
CA ASP A 181 12.52 10.40 12.53
C ASP A 181 11.35 9.58 13.07
N GLY A 182 11.17 8.40 12.48
CA GLY A 182 10.24 7.40 12.93
C GLY A 182 9.37 6.86 11.79
N LEU A 183 8.81 5.68 12.03
CA LEU A 183 7.89 5.03 11.14
C LEU A 183 6.45 5.21 11.64
N LEU A 184 5.64 5.95 10.88
CA LEU A 184 4.21 6.04 11.11
C LEU A 184 3.53 4.79 10.58
N THR A 185 2.84 4.03 11.42
CA THR A 185 1.98 2.91 11.01
C THR A 185 0.50 3.29 11.17
N LEU A 186 -0.32 2.89 10.20
CA LEU A 186 -1.74 3.24 10.09
C LEU A 186 -2.58 1.98 10.15
N TRP A 187 -3.63 2.01 10.96
CA TRP A 187 -4.48 0.85 11.27
C TRP A 187 -5.95 1.25 11.29
N HIS A 188 -6.83 0.38 10.84
CA HIS A 188 -8.27 0.65 10.86
C HIS A 188 -9.11 -0.60 11.15
N CYS A 189 -10.20 -0.40 11.89
CA CYS A 189 -11.19 -1.43 12.14
C CYS A 189 -11.97 -1.75 10.85
N THR A 190 -12.20 -3.03 10.60
CA THR A 190 -12.93 -3.54 9.45
C THR A 190 -14.33 -4.06 9.79
N SER A 191 -14.78 -3.91 11.04
CA SER A 191 -16.11 -4.30 11.47
C SER A 191 -17.18 -3.54 10.68
N THR A 192 -18.18 -4.27 10.15
CA THR A 192 -19.27 -3.75 9.32
C THR A 192 -20.65 -4.02 9.95
N GLY A 193 -21.71 -3.46 9.36
CA GLY A 193 -23.10 -3.66 9.80
C GLY A 193 -23.41 -3.01 11.15
N ASP A 194 -24.22 -3.67 11.95
CA ASP A 194 -24.65 -3.19 13.28
C ASP A 194 -23.51 -3.04 14.29
N LYS A 195 -22.30 -3.54 13.94
CA LYS A 195 -21.07 -3.42 14.73
C LYS A 195 -20.04 -2.50 14.07
N ALA A 196 -20.46 -1.64 13.14
CA ALA A 196 -19.55 -0.71 12.48
C ALA A 196 -18.99 0.30 13.50
N CYS A 197 -17.66 0.29 13.66
CA CYS A 197 -16.99 1.21 14.57
C CYS A 197 -16.83 2.61 13.94
N PRO A 198 -16.95 3.70 14.71
CA PRO A 198 -16.99 5.07 14.20
C PRO A 198 -15.60 5.60 13.80
N SER A 199 -15.03 5.06 12.72
CA SER A 199 -13.71 5.43 12.17
C SER A 199 -13.54 6.89 11.74
N GLY A 200 -14.63 7.66 11.69
CA GLY A 200 -14.57 9.11 11.41
C GLY A 200 -14.24 9.98 12.62
N ASP A 201 -14.30 9.43 13.83
CA ASP A 201 -13.89 10.13 15.05
C ASP A 201 -12.43 9.76 15.40
N PRO A 202 -11.50 10.73 15.43
CA PRO A 202 -10.09 10.50 15.78
C PRO A 202 -9.86 9.95 17.19
N THR A 203 -10.87 10.03 18.06
CA THR A 203 -10.78 9.58 19.47
C THR A 203 -11.46 8.24 19.73
N SER A 204 -12.22 7.71 18.76
CA SER A 204 -12.98 6.46 18.90
C SER A 204 -12.12 5.23 19.17
N GLY A 205 -10.87 5.24 18.70
CA GLY A 205 -10.02 4.05 18.65
C GLY A 205 -10.41 3.03 17.58
N ALA A 206 -11.35 3.36 16.68
CA ALA A 206 -11.69 2.57 15.50
C ALA A 206 -10.67 2.72 14.37
N ALA A 207 -9.78 3.70 14.48
CA ALA A 207 -8.67 3.99 13.60
C ALA A 207 -7.48 4.41 14.48
N ARG A 208 -6.27 3.95 14.16
CA ARG A 208 -5.09 4.16 15.00
C ARG A 208 -3.87 4.49 14.16
N ALA A 209 -3.11 5.47 14.63
CA ALA A 209 -1.77 5.77 14.16
C ALA A 209 -0.78 5.50 15.29
N ILE A 210 0.34 4.85 14.96
CA ILE A 210 1.41 4.56 15.92
C ILE A 210 2.72 4.97 15.29
N VAL A 211 3.49 5.80 15.99
CA VAL A 211 4.86 6.17 15.60
C VAL A 211 5.81 5.20 16.30
N LEU A 212 6.62 4.53 15.50
CA LEU A 212 7.63 3.56 15.95
C LEU A 212 9.02 4.15 15.67
N ASP A 213 9.98 3.79 16.49
CA ASP A 213 11.39 4.00 16.16
C ASP A 213 11.78 3.06 15.00
N GLU A 214 12.74 3.48 14.18
CA GLU A 214 13.14 2.73 12.97
C GLU A 214 14.17 1.61 13.25
N GLU A 215 14.44 1.33 14.53
CA GLU A 215 15.38 0.32 14.99
C GLU A 215 14.69 -1.04 15.21
N ASP A 216 15.41 -2.13 14.94
CA ASP A 216 14.99 -3.52 15.18
C ASP A 216 13.59 -3.89 14.65
N LEU A 217 13.20 -3.24 13.55
CA LEU A 217 11.93 -3.46 12.90
C LEU A 217 11.90 -4.79 12.15
N VAL A 218 10.95 -5.65 12.49
CA VAL A 218 10.72 -6.94 11.83
C VAL A 218 9.32 -7.03 11.25
N PRO A 219 9.12 -7.81 10.17
CA PRO A 219 7.78 -8.10 9.67
C PRO A 219 6.91 -8.76 10.73
N MET A 220 5.74 -8.17 10.98
CA MET A 220 4.81 -8.61 12.00
C MET A 220 3.75 -9.55 11.41
N LEU A 221 3.72 -10.80 11.89
CA LEU A 221 2.72 -11.77 11.46
C LEU A 221 1.33 -11.40 11.99
N ALA A 222 0.31 -11.57 11.14
CA ALA A 222 -1.08 -11.36 11.55
C ALA A 222 -1.50 -12.42 12.60
N PRO A 223 -2.37 -12.08 13.56
CA PRO A 223 -2.81 -13.03 14.58
C PRO A 223 -3.53 -14.25 13.96
N PRO A 224 -3.33 -15.48 14.47
CA PRO A 224 -3.99 -16.68 13.92
C PRO A 224 -5.52 -16.62 13.94
N SER A 225 -6.09 -15.91 14.91
CA SER A 225 -7.54 -15.66 15.04
C SER A 225 -8.10 -14.71 13.97
N SER A 226 -7.22 -14.18 13.11
CA SER A 226 -7.52 -13.08 12.21
C SER A 226 -7.72 -13.52 10.75
N ALA A 227 -8.33 -14.68 10.52
CA ALA A 227 -8.63 -15.20 9.17
C ALA A 227 -9.39 -14.19 8.26
N GLU A 228 -9.98 -13.12 8.84
CA GLU A 228 -10.65 -12.02 8.14
C GLU A 228 -9.77 -10.78 7.89
N ILE A 229 -8.53 -10.69 8.42
CA ILE A 229 -7.62 -9.59 8.09
C ILE A 229 -7.04 -9.81 6.70
N THR A 230 -7.76 -9.33 5.70
CA THR A 230 -7.22 -9.19 4.35
C THR A 230 -6.07 -8.19 4.37
N LEU A 231 -4.87 -8.64 4.00
CA LEU A 231 -3.77 -7.72 3.70
C LEU A 231 -4.07 -7.02 2.37
N LEU A 232 -3.88 -5.71 2.35
CA LEU A 232 -3.99 -4.93 1.12
C LEU A 232 -2.81 -5.23 0.19
N ARG A 233 -3.03 -5.05 -1.11
CA ARG A 233 -1.95 -5.16 -2.09
C ARG A 233 -0.87 -4.15 -1.76
N THR A 234 0.38 -4.59 -1.76
CA THR A 234 1.48 -3.71 -1.43
C THR A 234 1.80 -2.75 -2.56
N GLN A 235 1.87 -1.48 -2.21
CA GLN A 235 2.35 -0.41 -3.07
C GLN A 235 3.39 0.40 -2.32
N THR A 236 4.59 0.52 -2.88
CA THR A 236 5.59 1.46 -2.36
C THR A 236 5.08 2.87 -2.61
N ILE A 237 5.33 3.78 -1.68
CA ILE A 237 4.93 5.18 -1.79
C ILE A 237 6.18 6.05 -1.84
N THR A 238 6.19 7.01 -2.76
CA THR A 238 7.12 8.14 -2.75
C THR A 238 6.35 9.45 -2.62
N ALA A 239 6.97 10.47 -2.06
CA ALA A 239 6.39 11.81 -1.97
C ALA A 239 7.05 12.73 -3.02
N GLU A 240 6.26 13.24 -3.96
CA GLU A 240 6.73 14.11 -5.05
C GLU A 240 6.21 15.53 -4.84
N ALA A 241 7.06 16.55 -5.00
CA ALA A 241 6.60 17.94 -4.94
C ALA A 241 5.61 18.23 -6.06
N LEU A 242 4.50 18.93 -5.76
CA LEU A 242 3.72 19.55 -6.83
C LEU A 242 4.54 20.71 -7.41
N ALA A 243 4.79 20.67 -8.71
CA ALA A 243 5.60 21.67 -9.39
C ALA A 243 4.87 23.01 -9.52
N GLY A 244 5.64 24.10 -9.47
CA GLY A 244 5.18 25.46 -9.74
C GLY A 244 4.64 26.22 -8.52
N ARG A 245 4.26 27.48 -8.74
CA ARG A 245 3.56 28.29 -7.72
C ARG A 245 2.11 27.86 -7.68
N ILE A 246 1.68 27.33 -6.54
CA ILE A 246 0.32 26.80 -6.36
C ILE A 246 -0.53 27.87 -5.68
N SER A 247 -1.37 28.56 -6.44
CA SER A 247 -2.31 29.55 -5.91
C SER A 247 -3.56 28.90 -5.29
N ASP A 248 -3.93 27.71 -5.77
CA ASP A 248 -5.06 26.92 -5.26
C ASP A 248 -4.62 25.44 -5.12
N PRO A 249 -4.16 25.05 -3.93
CA PRO A 249 -3.70 23.67 -3.67
C PRO A 249 -4.78 22.61 -3.84
N ALA A 250 -6.04 22.93 -3.55
CA ALA A 250 -7.14 21.99 -3.73
C ALA A 250 -7.35 21.70 -5.22
N ARG A 251 -7.33 22.73 -6.06
CA ARG A 251 -7.43 22.59 -7.50
C ARG A 251 -6.23 21.85 -8.09
N ALA A 252 -5.02 22.24 -7.72
CA ALA A 252 -3.79 21.61 -8.22
C ALA A 252 -3.74 20.12 -7.89
N TYR A 253 -4.13 19.74 -6.67
CA TYR A 253 -4.23 18.34 -6.28
C TYR A 253 -5.30 17.59 -7.08
N ALA A 254 -6.50 18.16 -7.22
CA ALA A 254 -7.59 17.54 -7.97
C ALA A 254 -7.22 17.29 -9.44
N ASP A 255 -6.61 18.28 -10.11
CA ASP A 255 -6.15 18.16 -11.50
C ASP A 255 -5.05 17.08 -11.62
N THR A 256 -4.14 17.02 -10.65
CA THR A 256 -3.09 15.98 -10.61
C THR A 256 -3.68 14.59 -10.42
N LEU A 257 -4.64 14.44 -9.51
CA LEU A 257 -5.32 13.17 -9.23
C LEU A 257 -6.13 12.67 -10.43
N GLU A 258 -6.73 13.58 -11.21
CA GLU A 258 -7.45 13.23 -12.45
C GLU A 258 -6.48 12.78 -13.55
N ALA A 259 -5.32 13.42 -13.65
CA ALA A 259 -4.32 13.12 -14.66
C ALA A 259 -3.49 11.85 -14.37
N ARG A 260 -3.23 11.55 -13.09
CA ARG A 260 -2.28 10.52 -12.64
C ARG A 260 -2.96 9.50 -11.71
N ARG A 261 -3.15 8.27 -12.21
CA ARG A 261 -3.82 7.20 -11.45
C ARG A 261 -2.97 6.64 -10.31
N GLU A 262 -1.66 6.82 -10.39
CA GLU A 262 -0.68 6.42 -9.40
C GLU A 262 -0.69 7.33 -8.17
N VAL A 263 -1.33 8.50 -8.23
CA VAL A 263 -1.46 9.39 -7.07
C VAL A 263 -2.46 8.82 -6.08
N VAL A 264 -2.02 8.63 -4.85
CA VAL A 264 -2.77 7.95 -3.77
C VAL A 264 -2.97 8.81 -2.53
N GLY A 265 -2.44 10.03 -2.52
CA GLY A 265 -2.56 10.90 -1.35
C GLY A 265 -1.85 12.24 -1.49
N LEU A 266 -1.88 12.99 -0.40
CA LEU A 266 -1.38 14.35 -0.29
C LEU A 266 -0.59 14.51 1.02
N VAL A 267 0.49 15.27 0.98
CA VAL A 267 1.31 15.65 2.13
C VAL A 267 1.42 17.18 2.16
N GLY A 268 1.42 17.73 3.36
CA GLY A 268 1.50 19.18 3.58
C GLY A 268 0.14 19.89 3.61
N ALA A 269 -0.93 19.24 3.16
CA ALA A 269 -2.29 19.71 3.36
C ALA A 269 -3.29 18.55 3.42
N GLN A 270 -4.50 18.84 3.91
CA GLN A 270 -5.65 17.93 3.94
C GLN A 270 -6.85 18.60 3.29
N LEU A 271 -7.50 17.87 2.38
CA LEU A 271 -8.73 18.25 1.69
C LEU A 271 -9.89 17.45 2.25
N TRP A 272 -10.69 18.11 3.08
CA TRP A 272 -11.75 17.47 3.83
C TRP A 272 -12.92 17.05 2.94
N VAL A 273 -13.46 15.85 3.18
CA VAL A 273 -14.71 15.40 2.55
C VAL A 273 -15.91 16.07 3.22
N GLY A 274 -15.85 16.22 4.55
CA GLY A 274 -16.85 16.93 5.34
C GLY A 274 -16.28 18.16 6.03
N ALA A 275 -16.69 18.36 7.28
CA ALA A 275 -16.11 19.41 8.11
C ALA A 275 -14.64 19.09 8.42
N ALA A 276 -13.81 20.14 8.45
CA ALA A 276 -12.44 20.02 8.91
C ALA A 276 -12.39 19.46 10.34
N THR A 277 -11.53 18.48 10.57
CA THR A 277 -11.39 17.86 11.90
C THR A 277 -9.93 17.97 12.35
N THR A 278 -9.71 18.64 13.48
CA THR A 278 -8.39 18.71 14.13
C THR A 278 -8.41 17.79 15.33
N ALA A 279 -7.60 16.74 15.31
CA ALA A 279 -7.45 15.83 16.43
C ALA A 279 -6.80 16.54 17.62
N THR A 280 -7.27 16.22 18.81
CA THR A 280 -6.65 16.65 20.06
C THR A 280 -5.73 15.53 20.55
N CYS A 281 -4.47 15.84 20.80
CA CYS A 281 -3.48 14.86 21.22
C CYS A 281 -3.85 14.26 22.59
N LYS A 282 -4.03 12.93 22.68
CA LYS A 282 -4.46 12.27 23.92
C LYS A 282 -3.50 12.49 25.09
N PRO A 283 -2.16 12.35 24.94
CA PRO A 283 -1.19 12.62 26.00
C PRO A 283 -1.18 14.08 26.51
N CYS A 284 -0.92 15.05 25.62
CA CYS A 284 -0.61 16.43 26.02
C CYS A 284 -1.74 17.45 25.77
N LYS A 285 -2.87 17.02 25.18
CA LYS A 285 -4.05 17.85 24.84
C LYS A 285 -3.82 18.97 23.83
N ALA A 286 -2.63 19.06 23.23
CA ALA A 286 -2.36 20.01 22.15
C ALA A 286 -3.13 19.64 20.86
N PRO A 287 -3.55 20.64 20.04
CA PRO A 287 -4.06 20.36 18.70
C PRO A 287 -2.97 19.72 17.84
N MET A 288 -3.35 18.74 17.03
CA MET A 288 -2.42 18.04 16.13
C MET A 288 -2.36 18.75 14.77
N LYS A 289 -1.20 18.68 14.11
CA LYS A 289 -1.00 19.26 12.77
C LYS A 289 -1.35 18.24 11.68
N PRO A 290 -1.93 18.68 10.54
CA PRO A 290 -2.04 17.86 9.34
C PRO A 290 -0.69 17.27 8.95
N LEU A 291 -0.65 15.96 8.67
CA LEU A 291 0.55 15.29 8.18
C LEU A 291 0.35 14.81 6.75
N LEU A 292 -0.64 13.94 6.55
CA LEU A 292 -0.96 13.39 5.24
C LEU A 292 -2.44 13.05 5.10
N GLN A 293 -2.84 12.85 3.85
CA GLN A 293 -4.11 12.31 3.41
C GLN A 293 -3.87 11.12 2.48
N LEU A 294 -4.70 10.08 2.59
CA LEU A 294 -4.76 8.95 1.65
C LEU A 294 -6.14 8.85 1.01
N GLU A 295 -6.16 8.54 -0.28
CA GLU A 295 -7.37 8.29 -1.06
C GLU A 295 -7.83 6.84 -0.93
N ALA A 296 -9.14 6.59 -1.06
CA ALA A 296 -9.71 5.25 -0.91
C ALA A 296 -9.12 4.19 -1.87
N HIS A 297 -8.64 4.58 -3.06
CA HIS A 297 -8.08 3.64 -4.04
C HIS A 297 -6.63 3.24 -3.77
N ALA A 298 -5.97 3.83 -2.76
CA ALA A 298 -4.61 3.43 -2.39
C ALA A 298 -4.55 1.94 -2.00
N GLY A 299 -3.43 1.27 -2.27
CA GLY A 299 -3.23 -0.16 -1.95
C GLY A 299 -4.15 -1.13 -2.69
N GLY A 300 -4.72 -0.71 -3.83
CA GLY A 300 -5.75 -1.49 -4.54
C GLY A 300 -7.14 -1.40 -3.91
N GLY A 301 -7.36 -0.46 -2.97
CA GLY A 301 -8.62 -0.24 -2.29
C GLY A 301 -8.50 -0.38 -0.77
N LEU A 302 -8.29 0.73 -0.07
CA LEU A 302 -8.21 0.81 1.39
C LEU A 302 -9.52 0.44 2.11
N GLY A 303 -10.64 0.34 1.39
CA GLY A 303 -11.95 0.07 2.00
C GLY A 303 -12.48 1.24 2.83
N LEU A 304 -12.13 2.48 2.47
CA LEU A 304 -12.59 3.69 3.17
C LEU A 304 -14.06 4.08 2.86
N GLY A 305 -14.78 3.27 2.08
CA GLY A 305 -16.09 3.61 1.51
C GLY A 305 -15.97 4.34 0.17
N GLY A 306 -17.06 4.39 -0.61
CA GLY A 306 -17.09 4.88 -2.01
C GLY A 306 -16.73 6.35 -2.18
N GLY A 307 -15.43 6.67 -2.14
CA GLY A 307 -14.90 8.03 -2.18
C GLY A 307 -14.43 8.57 -0.83
N GLY A 308 -14.30 7.72 0.20
CA GLY A 308 -13.75 8.12 1.49
C GLY A 308 -12.27 8.49 1.43
N ARG A 309 -11.82 9.22 2.44
CA ARG A 309 -10.42 9.63 2.60
C ARG A 309 -9.96 9.39 4.02
N GLY A 310 -8.70 9.01 4.17
CA GLY A 310 -8.06 8.83 5.45
C GLY A 310 -7.08 9.96 5.73
N TYR A 311 -7.01 10.39 6.98
CA TYR A 311 -6.24 11.56 7.41
C TYR A 311 -5.34 11.17 8.57
N ALA A 312 -4.04 11.43 8.45
CA ALA A 312 -3.11 11.32 9.56
C ALA A 312 -2.69 12.71 10.06
N GLN A 313 -2.62 12.87 11.37
CA GLN A 313 -2.19 14.10 12.02
C GLN A 313 -1.13 13.78 13.07
N LEU A 314 -0.19 14.70 13.30
CA LEU A 314 0.94 14.53 14.20
C LEU A 314 0.96 15.64 15.25
N CYS A 315 1.18 15.27 16.50
CA CYS A 315 1.39 16.24 17.58
C CYS A 315 2.84 16.73 17.56
N SER A 316 3.04 18.01 17.29
CA SER A 316 4.38 18.62 17.32
C SER A 316 5.01 18.62 18.72
N ALA A 317 4.21 18.59 19.79
CA ALA A 317 4.73 18.67 21.15
C ALA A 317 5.28 17.34 21.68
N CYS A 318 4.72 16.19 21.29
CA CYS A 318 5.10 14.90 21.85
C CYS A 318 5.28 13.77 20.83
N GLY A 319 5.00 14.01 19.54
CA GLY A 319 5.16 12.99 18.50
C GLY A 319 4.04 11.97 18.38
N ALA A 320 3.04 12.00 19.26
CA ALA A 320 1.87 11.14 19.09
C ALA A 320 1.18 11.44 17.76
N ALA A 321 0.57 10.42 17.16
CA ALA A 321 -0.15 10.54 15.90
C ALA A 321 -1.62 10.14 16.06
N ALA A 322 -2.47 10.65 15.17
CA ALA A 322 -3.87 10.27 15.03
C ALA A 322 -4.16 9.88 13.58
N TRP A 323 -5.09 8.94 13.41
CA TRP A 323 -5.58 8.49 12.11
C TRP A 323 -7.10 8.31 12.17
N PHE A 324 -7.79 8.77 11.13
CA PHE A 324 -9.25 8.65 11.01
C PHE A 324 -9.70 8.77 9.55
N VAL A 325 -10.95 8.39 9.30
CA VAL A 325 -11.49 8.23 7.95
C VAL A 325 -12.81 8.99 7.80
N GLN A 326 -12.89 9.92 6.85
CA GLN A 326 -14.17 10.55 6.48
C GLN A 326 -14.72 9.90 5.21
N ARG A 327 -16.04 9.73 5.15
CA ARG A 327 -16.75 9.15 4.02
C ARG A 327 -17.60 10.20 3.33
N VAL A 328 -17.74 10.08 2.01
CA VAL A 328 -18.78 10.80 1.26
C VAL A 328 -20.12 10.21 1.69
N LYS A 329 -21.08 11.08 2.01
CA LYS A 329 -22.46 10.66 2.33
C LYS A 329 -23.23 10.29 1.08
#